data_AF-A0A4Y2NS08-F1
#
_entry.id   AF-A0A4Y2NS08-F1
#
_cell.length_a   1.000
_cell.length_b   1.000
_cell.length_c   1.000
_cell.angle_alpha   90.00
_cell.angle_beta   90.00
_cell.angle_gamma   90.00
#
_symmetry.space_group_name_H-M   'P 1'
#
loop_
_entity.id
_entity.type
_entity.pdbx_description
1 polymer ?
#
loop_
_entity_poly.entity_id
_entity_poly.type
_entity_poly.pdbx_seq_one_letter_code
_entity_poly.pdbx_strand_id
1 'polypeptide(L)'
;MLPEDRLNLLYNVEFAKDDFRPCLYSMTKEEEEQLLNKDVFSVLRLYLQWPMQSLFLETAEKTRNYIGDRGFKLLLSVIFCDMTLMKGFDYYELFENFWNRSSNSLKESSRGDPHFRERIESCFEEIRRKREAYNNERVKWERKVNSETKRKKGNRKNRRTHSKKLKKNKQSCFSLCFDVSL
;
A
#
# COMPACT_ATOMS: atom_id res chain seq x y z
N MET A 1 21.88 6.15 27.44
CA MET A 1 20.81 5.57 28.26
C MET A 1 21.15 4.11 28.46
N LEU A 2 21.15 3.61 29.70
CA LEU A 2 21.49 2.21 29.99
C LEU A 2 20.36 1.27 29.51
N PRO A 3 20.66 0.01 29.14
CA PRO A 3 19.66 -0.98 28.70
C PRO A 3 18.42 -1.06 29.60
N GLU A 4 18.64 -1.14 30.92
CA GLU A 4 17.58 -1.25 31.92
C GLU A 4 16.67 -0.01 31.95
N ASP A 5 17.24 1.19 31.77
CA ASP A 5 16.47 2.43 31.69
C ASP A 5 15.59 2.44 30.44
N ARG A 6 16.10 1.89 29.31
CA ARG A 6 15.33 1.84 28.05
C ARG A 6 14.15 0.87 28.18
N LEU A 7 14.37 -0.30 28.77
CA LEU A 7 13.31 -1.28 29.01
C LEU A 7 12.24 -0.74 29.96
N ASN A 8 12.62 -0.05 31.03
CA ASN A 8 11.67 0.59 31.95
C ASN A 8 10.86 1.70 31.26
N LEU A 9 11.48 2.50 30.40
CA LEU A 9 10.79 3.51 29.60
C LEU A 9 9.79 2.86 28.63
N LEU A 10 10.22 1.83 27.90
CA LEU A 10 9.37 1.08 26.96
C LEU A 10 8.20 0.36 27.65
N TYR A 11 8.37 -0.05 28.90
CA TYR A 11 7.31 -0.66 29.70
C TYR A 11 6.25 0.35 30.17
N ASN A 12 6.64 1.61 30.41
CA ASN A 12 5.74 2.68 30.86
C ASN A 12 5.15 3.51 29.70
N VAL A 13 5.26 2.99 28.46
CA VAL A 13 4.77 3.61 27.22
C VAL A 13 3.29 3.98 27.27
N GLU A 14 2.50 3.33 28.13
CA GLU A 14 1.08 3.65 28.29
C GLU A 14 0.82 5.10 28.72
N PHE A 15 1.83 5.80 29.27
CA PHE A 15 1.67 7.15 29.85
C PHE A 15 2.54 8.26 29.27
N ALA A 16 3.64 7.99 28.57
CA ALA A 16 4.48 9.08 28.07
C ALA A 16 4.11 9.48 26.64
N LYS A 17 3.69 10.74 26.52
CA LYS A 17 3.54 11.47 25.25
C LYS A 17 4.89 11.82 24.61
N ASP A 18 5.99 11.56 25.31
CA ASP A 18 7.34 11.85 24.88
C ASP A 18 7.90 10.75 23.99
N ASP A 19 8.80 11.19 23.12
CA ASP A 19 9.23 10.45 21.95
C ASP A 19 10.12 9.24 22.32
N PHE A 20 9.54 8.06 22.52
CA PHE A 20 10.27 6.80 22.73
C PHE A 20 10.90 6.23 21.45
N ARG A 21 10.73 6.90 20.29
CA ARG A 21 11.33 6.45 19.02
C ARG A 21 12.82 6.17 19.14
N PRO A 22 13.66 7.00 19.82
CA PRO A 22 15.07 6.69 20.01
C PRO A 22 15.32 5.40 20.79
N CYS A 23 14.49 5.08 21.79
CA CYS A 23 14.58 3.84 22.58
C CYS A 23 14.31 2.60 21.72
N LEU A 24 13.31 2.71 20.83
CA LEU A 24 12.93 1.65 19.89
C LEU A 24 14.00 1.46 18.81
N TYR A 25 14.54 2.55 18.25
CA TYR A 25 15.61 2.46 17.24
C TYR A 25 16.94 1.93 17.79
N SER A 26 17.21 2.16 19.08
CA SER A 26 18.41 1.66 19.77
C SER A 26 18.20 0.28 20.41
N MET A 27 17.03 -0.34 20.21
CA MET A 27 16.69 -1.64 20.77
C MET A 27 17.48 -2.77 20.14
N THR A 28 18.18 -3.52 20.98
CA THR A 28 18.83 -4.76 20.56
C THR A 28 17.81 -5.89 20.47
N LYS A 29 18.18 -6.97 19.77
CA LYS A 29 17.29 -8.13 19.63
C LYS A 29 17.00 -8.81 20.96
N GLU A 30 17.97 -8.81 21.86
CA GLU A 30 17.85 -9.40 23.20
C GLU A 30 16.83 -8.62 24.05
N GLU A 31 16.84 -7.28 23.96
CA GLU A 31 15.89 -6.42 24.65
C GLU A 31 14.48 -6.56 24.04
N GLU A 32 14.38 -6.65 22.71
CA GLU A 32 13.12 -6.94 22.03
C GLU A 32 12.53 -8.28 22.49
N GLU A 33 13.35 -9.34 22.55
CA GLU A 33 12.92 -10.66 23.01
C GLU A 33 12.46 -10.64 24.47
N GLN A 34 13.16 -9.93 25.35
CA GLN A 34 12.72 -9.74 26.74
C GLN A 34 11.37 -9.02 26.82
N LEU A 35 11.18 -7.98 26.00
CA LEU A 35 9.91 -7.24 25.92
C LEU A 35 8.77 -8.12 25.41
N LEU A 36 9.00 -8.90 24.34
CA LEU A 36 8.01 -9.84 23.81
C LEU A 36 7.64 -10.93 24.82
N ASN A 37 8.62 -11.46 25.57
CA ASN A 37 8.37 -12.44 26.61
C ASN A 37 7.53 -11.88 27.78
N LYS A 38 7.62 -10.58 28.03
CA LYS A 38 6.90 -9.91 29.11
C LYS A 38 5.51 -9.44 28.69
N ASP A 39 5.42 -8.77 27.54
CA ASP A 39 4.19 -8.20 27.03
C ASP A 39 4.23 -8.01 25.50
N VAL A 40 3.83 -9.05 24.77
CA VAL A 40 3.65 -9.05 23.31
C VAL A 40 2.74 -7.91 22.85
N PHE A 41 1.68 -7.61 23.59
CA PHE A 41 0.68 -6.64 23.16
C PHE A 41 1.28 -5.23 23.13
N SER A 42 2.01 -4.84 24.17
CA SER A 42 2.66 -3.54 24.24
C SER A 42 3.67 -3.33 23.11
N VAL A 43 4.45 -4.37 22.77
CA VAL A 43 5.40 -4.30 21.64
C VAL A 43 4.67 -4.15 20.32
N LEU A 44 3.62 -4.94 20.06
CA LEU A 44 2.85 -4.83 18.83
C LEU A 44 2.17 -3.46 18.71
N ARG A 45 1.67 -2.92 19.81
CA ARG A 45 1.10 -1.56 19.83
C ARG A 45 2.15 -0.50 19.50
N LEU A 46 3.38 -0.64 20.00
CA LEU A 46 4.49 0.25 19.65
C LEU A 46 4.81 0.19 18.16
N TYR A 47 4.80 -1.01 17.56
CA TYR A 47 5.06 -1.18 16.13
C TYR A 47 3.94 -0.65 15.22
N LEU A 48 2.74 -0.36 15.74
CA LEU A 48 1.71 0.36 14.99
C LEU A 48 2.00 1.86 14.82
N GLN A 49 2.90 2.42 15.63
CA GLN A 49 3.29 3.81 15.51
C GLN A 49 4.19 4.05 14.29
N TRP A 50 4.03 5.22 13.67
CA TRP A 50 4.89 5.61 12.56
C TRP A 50 6.32 5.89 13.02
N PRO A 51 7.36 5.37 12.33
CA PRO A 51 7.36 4.64 11.04
C PRO A 51 7.51 3.10 11.14
N MET A 52 7.18 2.50 12.28
CA MET A 52 7.50 1.10 12.61
C MET A 52 6.52 0.07 12.06
N GLN A 53 5.49 0.48 11.31
CA GLN A 53 4.41 -0.40 10.86
C GLN A 53 4.88 -1.57 10.00
N SER A 54 6.06 -1.46 9.38
CA SER A 54 6.68 -2.56 8.64
C SER A 54 7.06 -3.75 9.55
N LEU A 55 7.45 -3.47 10.79
CA LEU A 55 7.80 -4.49 11.80
C LEU A 55 6.57 -5.16 12.39
N PHE A 56 5.43 -4.46 12.42
CA PHE A 56 4.20 -4.96 13.04
C PHE A 56 3.76 -6.32 12.47
N LEU A 57 3.66 -6.45 11.15
CA LEU A 57 3.16 -7.69 10.53
C LEU A 57 4.13 -8.87 10.74
N GLU A 58 5.44 -8.61 10.71
CA GLU A 58 6.45 -9.63 10.96
C GLU A 58 6.38 -10.14 12.40
N THR A 59 6.35 -9.22 13.36
CA THR A 59 6.29 -9.56 14.77
C THR A 59 4.96 -10.19 15.14
N ALA A 60 3.84 -9.69 14.62
CA ALA A 60 2.52 -10.26 14.86
C ALA A 60 2.41 -11.71 14.38
N GLU A 61 3.05 -12.06 13.26
CA GLU A 61 3.11 -13.45 12.79
C GLU A 61 3.95 -14.31 13.74
N LYS A 62 5.14 -13.84 14.13
CA LYS A 62 6.02 -14.56 15.07
C LYS A 62 5.35 -14.82 16.41
N THR A 63 4.59 -13.86 16.91
CA THR A 63 3.95 -13.93 18.23
C THR A 63 2.48 -14.32 18.18
N ARG A 64 1.97 -14.80 17.04
CA ARG A 64 0.55 -15.07 16.83
C ARG A 64 -0.09 -15.99 17.89
N ASN A 65 0.68 -16.95 18.41
CA ASN A 65 0.21 -17.93 19.40
C ASN A 65 0.03 -17.31 20.81
N TYR A 66 0.60 -16.13 21.04
CA TYR A 66 0.49 -15.39 22.29
C TYR A 66 -0.60 -14.31 22.24
N ILE A 67 -1.17 -14.06 21.05
CA ILE A 67 -2.23 -13.08 20.86
C ILE A 67 -3.59 -13.78 21.08
N GLY A 68 -4.15 -13.61 22.27
CA GLY A 68 -5.52 -14.03 22.56
C GLY A 68 -6.58 -13.05 22.01
N ASP A 69 -7.84 -13.45 22.09
CA ASP A 69 -9.01 -12.68 21.63
C ASP A 69 -9.01 -11.22 22.09
N ARG A 70 -8.71 -10.97 23.37
CA ARG A 70 -8.66 -9.61 23.94
C ARG A 70 -7.54 -8.79 23.31
N GLY A 71 -6.34 -9.35 23.18
CA GLY A 71 -5.20 -8.68 22.57
C GLY A 71 -5.48 -8.35 21.11
N PHE A 72 -6.07 -9.29 20.37
CA PHE A 72 -6.46 -9.09 18.98
C PHE A 72 -7.46 -7.94 18.80
N LYS A 73 -8.54 -7.91 19.59
CA LYS A 73 -9.54 -6.82 19.56
C LYS A 73 -8.93 -5.47 19.91
N LEU A 74 -8.03 -5.42 20.89
CA LEU A 74 -7.33 -4.19 21.26
C LEU A 74 -6.44 -3.69 20.12
N LEU A 75 -5.68 -4.57 19.45
CA LEU A 75 -4.86 -4.21 18.29
C LEU A 75 -5.72 -3.67 17.14
N LEU A 76 -6.86 -4.32 16.85
CA LEU A 76 -7.82 -3.81 15.86
C LEU A 76 -8.33 -2.42 16.23
N SER A 77 -8.66 -2.19 17.50
CA SER A 77 -9.10 -0.87 17.98
C SER A 77 -8.05 0.21 17.73
N VAL A 78 -6.78 -0.08 18.03
CA VAL A 78 -5.66 0.85 17.76
C VAL A 78 -5.54 1.11 16.26
N ILE A 79 -5.50 0.07 15.43
CA ILE A 79 -5.44 0.20 13.97
C ILE A 79 -6.57 1.07 13.44
N PHE A 80 -7.81 0.83 13.89
CA PHE A 80 -8.95 1.61 13.42
C PHE A 80 -8.95 3.06 13.92
N CYS A 81 -8.38 3.34 15.10
CA CYS A 81 -8.17 4.71 15.56
C CYS A 81 -7.10 5.43 14.74
N ASP A 82 -6.01 4.73 14.40
CA ASP A 82 -4.94 5.32 13.59
C ASP A 82 -5.39 5.58 12.15
N MET A 83 -6.28 4.74 11.59
CA MET A 83 -6.92 5.00 10.29
C MET A 83 -7.65 6.34 10.22
N THR A 84 -8.28 6.77 11.32
CA THR A 84 -9.07 8.01 11.35
C THR A 84 -8.21 9.23 11.68
N LEU A 85 -7.16 9.06 12.48
CA LEU A 85 -6.35 10.16 13.01
C LEU A 85 -5.08 10.44 12.20
N MET A 86 -4.46 9.40 11.64
CA MET A 86 -3.13 9.51 11.03
C MET A 86 -3.22 9.61 9.51
N LYS A 87 -2.62 10.66 8.95
CA LYS A 87 -2.44 10.83 7.51
C LYS A 87 -1.01 10.44 7.13
N GLY A 88 -0.84 9.64 6.09
CA GLY A 88 0.48 9.35 5.49
C GLY A 88 0.93 7.89 5.52
N PHE A 89 0.18 6.99 6.17
CA PHE A 89 0.41 5.55 6.10
C PHE A 89 -0.89 4.82 5.70
N ASP A 90 -0.80 3.78 4.87
CA ASP A 90 -1.98 3.01 4.46
C ASP A 90 -2.35 1.95 5.50
N TYR A 91 -3.01 2.40 6.56
CA TYR A 91 -3.52 1.52 7.61
C TYR A 91 -4.59 0.54 7.10
N TYR A 92 -5.23 0.80 5.95
CA TYR A 92 -6.16 -0.16 5.34
C TYR A 92 -5.44 -1.39 4.79
N GLU A 93 -4.30 -1.19 4.15
CA GLU A 93 -3.46 -2.30 3.69
C GLU A 93 -2.88 -3.08 4.87
N LEU A 94 -2.43 -2.39 5.92
CA LEU A 94 -1.95 -3.02 7.15
C LEU A 94 -3.03 -3.87 7.82
N PHE A 95 -4.24 -3.31 7.97
CA PHE A 95 -5.40 -4.03 8.50
C PHE A 95 -5.72 -5.27 7.69
N GLU A 96 -5.81 -5.14 6.36
CA GLU A 96 -6.15 -6.26 5.50
C GLU A 96 -5.15 -7.40 5.63
N ASN A 97 -3.85 -7.08 5.64
CA ASN A 97 -2.79 -8.06 5.80
C ASN A 97 -2.84 -8.74 7.17
N PHE A 98 -2.98 -7.96 8.23
CA PHE A 98 -3.09 -8.48 9.60
C PHE A 98 -4.32 -9.37 9.76
N TRP A 99 -5.47 -8.88 9.29
CA TRP A 99 -6.73 -9.62 9.32
C TRP A 99 -6.59 -10.93 8.55
N ASN A 100 -6.10 -10.91 7.31
CA ASN A 100 -6.00 -12.12 6.48
C ASN A 100 -5.12 -13.21 7.12
N ARG A 101 -4.02 -12.82 7.76
CA ARG A 101 -3.10 -13.74 8.47
C ARG A 101 -3.66 -14.28 9.79
N SER A 102 -4.65 -13.60 10.37
CA SER A 102 -5.24 -13.99 11.64
C SER A 102 -6.08 -15.27 11.55
N SER A 103 -6.13 -16.02 12.65
CA SER A 103 -6.91 -17.26 12.73
C SER A 103 -8.41 -16.99 12.63
N ASN A 104 -9.16 -17.99 12.14
CA ASN A 104 -10.61 -17.87 12.02
C ASN A 104 -11.29 -17.69 13.38
N SER A 105 -10.77 -18.31 14.45
CA SER A 105 -11.32 -18.14 15.80
C SER A 105 -11.28 -16.68 16.25
N LEU A 106 -10.17 -15.96 16.02
CA LEU A 106 -10.04 -14.55 16.35
C LEU A 106 -10.98 -13.65 15.52
N LYS A 107 -11.11 -13.97 14.22
CA LYS A 107 -12.02 -13.27 13.31
C LYS A 107 -13.48 -13.40 13.75
N GLU A 108 -13.91 -14.62 14.08
CA GLU A 108 -15.27 -14.89 14.53
C GLU A 108 -15.54 -14.26 15.90
N SER A 109 -14.59 -14.33 16.84
CA SER A 109 -14.67 -13.64 18.14
C SER A 109 -14.86 -12.13 17.98
N SER A 110 -14.19 -11.53 17.00
CA SER A 110 -14.30 -10.10 16.70
C SER A 110 -15.63 -9.74 16.02
N ARG A 111 -16.10 -10.58 15.10
CA ARG A 111 -17.43 -10.41 14.48
C ARG A 111 -18.57 -10.61 15.47
N GLY A 112 -18.38 -11.37 16.53
CA GLY A 112 -19.36 -11.54 17.61
C GLY A 112 -19.73 -10.22 18.30
N ASP A 113 -18.84 -9.23 18.27
CA ASP A 113 -19.09 -7.90 18.81
C ASP A 113 -19.64 -6.97 17.70
N PRO A 114 -20.85 -6.39 17.86
CA PRO A 114 -21.44 -5.51 16.85
C PRO A 114 -20.57 -4.31 16.47
N HIS A 115 -19.86 -3.71 17.44
CA HIS A 115 -19.03 -2.54 17.18
C HIS A 115 -17.83 -2.89 16.29
N PHE A 116 -17.17 -4.02 16.57
CA PHE A 116 -16.08 -4.50 15.73
C PHE A 116 -16.58 -4.93 14.36
N ARG A 117 -17.73 -5.62 14.29
CA ARG A 117 -18.32 -6.07 13.03
C ARG A 117 -18.53 -4.90 12.05
N GLU A 118 -19.19 -3.84 12.49
CA GLU A 118 -19.45 -2.66 11.66
C GLU A 118 -18.15 -1.99 11.19
N ARG A 119 -17.16 -1.85 12.07
CA ARG A 119 -15.85 -1.26 11.71
C ARG A 119 -15.08 -2.13 10.72
N ILE A 120 -15.10 -3.45 10.89
CA ILE A 120 -14.46 -4.41 9.98
C ILE A 120 -15.09 -4.31 8.58
N GLU A 121 -16.42 -4.34 8.51
CA GLU A 121 -17.16 -4.23 7.24
C GLU A 121 -16.89 -2.89 6.54
N SER A 122 -16.94 -1.79 7.29
CA SER A 122 -16.60 -0.46 6.78
C SER A 122 -15.17 -0.39 6.23
N CYS A 123 -14.20 -1.02 6.90
CA CYS A 123 -12.82 -1.07 6.42
C CYS A 123 -12.70 -1.83 5.10
N PHE A 124 -13.38 -2.97 4.96
CA PHE A 124 -13.36 -3.74 3.72
C PHE A 124 -14.04 -3.01 2.55
N GLU A 125 -15.11 -2.28 2.82
CA GLU A 125 -15.73 -1.41 1.82
C GLU A 125 -14.78 -0.32 1.33
N GLU A 126 -14.01 0.32 2.23
CA GLU A 126 -13.03 1.31 1.78
C GLU A 126 -11.84 0.72 1.06
N ILE A 127 -11.35 -0.45 1.45
CA ILE A 127 -10.35 -1.18 0.67
C ILE A 127 -10.87 -1.45 -0.75
N ARG A 128 -12.13 -1.88 -0.87
CA ARG A 128 -12.77 -2.13 -2.16
C ARG A 128 -12.87 -0.86 -2.99
N ARG A 129 -13.35 0.25 -2.43
CA ARG A 129 -13.45 1.54 -3.13
C ARG A 129 -12.09 2.06 -3.59
N LYS A 130 -11.05 1.97 -2.74
CA LYS A 130 -9.67 2.34 -3.12
C LYS A 130 -9.17 1.55 -4.33
N ARG A 131 -9.39 0.22 -4.34
CA ARG A 131 -9.00 -0.65 -5.46
C ARG A 131 -9.76 -0.32 -6.74
N GLU A 132 -11.07 -0.08 -6.65
CA GLU A 132 -11.90 0.31 -7.78
C GLU A 132 -11.44 1.66 -8.37
N ALA A 133 -11.18 2.65 -7.53
CA ALA A 133 -10.66 3.95 -7.96
C ALA A 133 -9.32 3.82 -8.70
N TYR A 134 -8.37 3.06 -8.12
CA TYR A 134 -7.08 2.79 -8.75
C TYR A 134 -7.22 2.09 -10.12
N ASN A 135 -8.07 1.07 -10.20
CA ASN A 135 -8.32 0.35 -11.46
C ASN A 135 -8.95 1.26 -12.52
N ASN A 136 -9.93 2.09 -12.14
CA ASN A 136 -10.57 3.05 -13.04
C ASN A 136 -9.57 4.07 -13.59
N GLU A 137 -8.67 4.57 -12.75
CA GLU A 137 -7.59 5.46 -13.18
C GLU A 137 -6.62 4.75 -14.14
N ARG A 138 -6.22 3.52 -13.83
CA ARG A 138 -5.33 2.71 -14.69
C ARG A 138 -5.94 2.52 -16.09
N VAL A 139 -7.20 2.12 -16.17
CA VAL A 139 -7.93 1.94 -17.44
C VAL A 139 -8.02 3.25 -18.22
N LYS A 140 -8.25 4.38 -17.54
CA LYS A 140 -8.28 5.71 -18.16
C LYS A 140 -6.93 6.06 -18.79
N TRP A 141 -5.83 5.80 -18.08
CA TRP A 141 -4.47 6.00 -18.60
C TRP A 141 -4.16 5.12 -19.80
N GLU A 142 -4.49 3.83 -19.75
CA GLU A 142 -4.29 2.89 -20.86
C GLU A 142 -5.03 3.31 -22.13
N ARG A 143 -6.30 3.75 -21.99
CA ARG A 143 -7.09 4.28 -23.11
C ARG A 143 -6.43 5.52 -23.74
N LYS A 144 -5.94 6.43 -22.91
CA LYS A 144 -5.24 7.65 -23.37
C LYS A 144 -3.99 7.30 -24.15
N VAL A 145 -3.11 6.45 -23.61
CA VAL A 145 -1.86 6.00 -24.26
C VAL A 145 -2.15 5.29 -25.58
N ASN A 146 -3.18 4.44 -25.63
CA ASN A 146 -3.59 3.76 -26.85
C ASN A 146 -4.11 4.74 -27.91
N SER A 147 -4.88 5.75 -27.52
CA SER A 147 -5.37 6.78 -28.44
C SER A 147 -4.23 7.61 -29.05
N GLU A 148 -3.23 7.99 -28.25
CA GLU A 148 -2.04 8.72 -28.70
C GLU A 148 -1.17 7.88 -29.62
N THR A 149 -1.01 6.59 -29.29
CA THR A 149 -0.27 5.64 -30.13
C THR A 149 -0.94 5.45 -31.49
N LYS A 150 -2.28 5.34 -31.54
CA LYS A 150 -3.05 5.29 -32.79
C LYS A 150 -2.88 6.57 -33.62
N ARG A 151 -2.97 7.75 -33.00
CA ARG A 151 -2.73 9.05 -33.68
C ARG A 151 -1.32 9.13 -34.27
N LYS A 152 -0.29 8.74 -33.51
CA LYS A 152 1.11 8.70 -33.99
C LYS A 152 1.30 7.74 -35.17
N LYS A 153 0.69 6.55 -35.13
CA LYS A 153 0.72 5.58 -36.25
C LYS A 153 0.00 6.10 -37.50
N GLY A 154 -1.16 6.76 -37.34
CA GLY A 154 -1.89 7.40 -38.42
C GLY A 154 -1.07 8.51 -39.11
N ASN A 155 -0.47 9.41 -38.33
CA ASN A 155 0.38 10.47 -38.86
C ASN A 155 1.62 9.94 -39.60
N ARG A 156 2.24 8.87 -39.11
CA ARG A 156 3.35 8.19 -39.80
C ARG A 156 2.91 7.57 -41.14
N LYS A 157 1.72 6.95 -41.20
CA LYS A 157 1.16 6.42 -42.46
C LYS A 157 0.87 7.54 -43.46
N ASN A 158 0.26 8.64 -43.04
CA ASN A 158 -0.02 9.80 -43.91
C ASN A 158 1.25 10.46 -44.47
N ARG A 159 2.31 10.61 -43.66
CA ARG A 159 3.60 11.11 -44.18
C ARG A 159 4.20 10.18 -45.24
N ARG A 160 4.11 8.85 -45.05
CA ARG A 160 4.61 7.88 -46.02
C ARG A 160 3.82 7.89 -47.33
N THR A 161 2.50 8.02 -47.29
CA THR A 161 1.66 8.09 -48.50
C THR A 161 1.86 9.40 -49.25
N HIS A 162 1.97 10.52 -48.54
CA HIS A 162 2.26 11.82 -49.14
C HIS A 162 3.63 11.83 -49.84
N SER A 163 4.65 11.26 -49.21
CA SER A 163 6.00 11.15 -49.78
C SER A 163 6.05 10.21 -51.00
N LYS A 164 5.27 9.12 -51.00
CA LYS A 164 5.13 8.23 -52.16
C LYS A 164 4.39 8.90 -53.33
N LYS A 165 3.36 9.71 -53.08
CA LYS A 165 2.65 10.49 -54.11
C LYS A 165 3.57 11.54 -54.75
N LEU A 166 4.37 12.25 -53.95
CA LEU A 166 5.36 13.21 -54.46
C LEU A 166 6.42 12.54 -55.35
N LYS A 167 6.89 11.33 -55.00
CA LYS A 167 7.83 10.58 -55.85
C LYS A 167 7.19 10.12 -57.17
N LYS A 168 5.93 9.66 -57.15
CA LYS A 168 5.18 9.28 -58.36
C LYS A 168 4.91 10.46 -59.30
N ASN A 169 4.52 11.62 -58.77
CA ASN A 169 4.30 12.81 -59.58
C ASN A 169 5.60 13.33 -60.22
N LYS A 170 6.74 13.24 -59.52
CA LYS A 170 8.03 13.58 -60.12
C LYS A 170 8.43 12.62 -61.26
N GLN A 171 8.15 11.32 -61.14
CA GLN A 171 8.38 10.36 -62.24
C GLN A 171 7.43 10.59 -63.43
N SER A 172 6.17 10.97 -63.20
CA SER A 172 5.21 11.27 -64.27
C SER A 172 5.50 12.56 -65.03
N CYS A 173 6.04 13.60 -64.38
CA CYS A 173 6.48 14.82 -65.07
C CYS A 173 7.73 14.56 -65.93
N PHE A 174 8.59 13.62 -65.53
CA PHE A 174 9.76 13.22 -66.31
C PHE A 174 9.37 12.43 -67.57
N SER A 175 8.30 11.63 -67.55
CA SER A 175 7.84 10.91 -68.75
C SER A 175 7.11 11.80 -69.77
N LEU A 176 6.38 12.83 -69.32
CA LEU A 176 5.70 13.76 -70.25
C LEU A 176 6.65 14.74 -70.97
N CYS A 177 7.89 14.90 -70.50
CA CYS A 177 8.89 15.74 -71.18
C CYS A 177 9.63 15.00 -72.32
N PHE A 178 9.42 13.69 -72.49
CA PHE A 178 10.08 12.89 -73.54
C PHE A 178 9.21 12.59 -74.78
N ASP A 179 7.94 12.98 -74.80
CA ASP A 179 7.03 12.77 -75.96
C ASP A 179 6.88 14.02 -76.86
N VAL A 180 7.75 15.02 -76.74
CA VAL A 180 7.82 16.17 -77.67
C VAL A 180 9.22 16.25 -78.26
N SER A 181 9.62 15.21 -78.99
CA SER A 181 10.75 15.23 -79.94
C SER A 181 10.77 13.92 -80.73
N LEU A 182 9.95 13.81 -81.78
CA LEU A 182 10.34 13.18 -83.04
C LEU A 182 9.42 13.65 -84.16
#